data_AF-A0A940EZB8-F1
#
_entry.id   AF-A0A940EZB8-F1
#
_cell.length_a   1.000
_cell.length_b   1.000
_cell.length_c   1.000
_cell.angle_alpha   90.00
_cell.angle_beta   90.00
_cell.angle_gamma   90.00
#
_symmetry.space_group_name_H-M   'P 1'
#
loop_
_entity.id
_entity.type
_entity.pdbx_description
1 polymer ?
#
loop_
_entity_poly.entity_id
_entity_poly.type
_entity_poly.pdbx_seq_one_letter_code
_entity_poly.pdbx_strand_id
1 'polypeptide(L)'
;MTSQPALGTALADLAEARARYWGRWRSDPWTHDEEIESALATAWAATVKSTEGREQVIRLAGAPPCDAGAPSPVLVAHPAAAFLGYDDADGARRLLTFQHVDSVVFGGAGDESLHGHRLWEHGLEACEFQEVLNSAWIAQREQENSVHPRHRPGWHARLRHFVYTFPGETFECIAGRYVVGDRAGAPAASLAALEP
;
A
#
# COMPACT_ATOMS: atom_id res chain seq x y z
N MET A 1 2.77 2.02 25.75
CA MET A 1 3.29 3.37 25.39
C MET A 1 4.63 3.22 24.68
N THR A 2 4.64 2.56 23.52
CA THR A 2 5.71 2.70 22.54
C THR A 2 5.78 4.19 22.18
N SER A 3 6.92 4.82 22.43
CA SER A 3 7.11 6.22 22.09
C SER A 3 7.11 6.37 20.56
N GLN A 4 6.37 7.35 20.05
CA GLN A 4 6.31 7.76 18.64
C GLN A 4 7.70 7.77 17.91
N PRO A 5 8.84 8.15 18.54
CA PRO A 5 10.16 8.01 17.94
C PRO A 5 10.59 6.57 17.60
N ALA A 6 10.20 5.56 18.39
CA ALA A 6 10.57 4.17 18.14
C ALA A 6 9.90 3.60 16.88
N LEU A 7 8.63 3.98 16.64
CA LEU A 7 7.91 3.60 15.43
C LEU A 7 8.52 4.29 14.20
N GLY A 8 8.89 5.57 14.30
CA GLY A 8 9.55 6.30 13.21
C GLY A 8 10.83 5.62 12.73
N THR A 9 11.70 5.22 13.64
CA THR A 9 12.92 4.46 13.31
C THR A 9 12.60 3.11 12.67
N ALA A 10 11.69 2.33 13.27
CA ALA A 10 11.32 1.01 12.73
C ALA A 10 10.75 1.10 11.30
N LEU A 11 9.95 2.13 11.01
CA LEU A 11 9.42 2.38 9.67
C LEU A 11 10.51 2.78 8.68
N ALA A 12 11.48 3.59 9.09
CA ALA A 12 12.62 3.95 8.25
C ALA A 12 13.46 2.72 7.89
N ASP A 13 13.79 1.89 8.89
CA ASP A 13 14.55 0.65 8.70
C ASP A 13 13.80 -0.33 7.78
N LEU A 14 12.48 -0.46 7.97
CA LEU A 14 11.65 -1.31 7.11
C LEU A 14 11.56 -0.78 5.67
N ALA A 15 11.46 0.54 5.49
CA ALA A 15 11.47 1.16 4.18
C ALA A 15 12.81 0.90 3.46
N GLU A 16 13.94 1.03 4.15
CA GLU A 16 15.26 0.70 3.61
C GLU A 16 15.38 -0.77 3.23
N ALA A 17 14.97 -1.68 4.13
CA ALA A 17 15.02 -3.12 3.86
C ALA A 17 14.15 -3.51 2.65
N ARG A 18 12.95 -2.94 2.52
CA ARG A 18 12.09 -3.11 1.33
C ARG A 18 12.75 -2.57 0.07
N ALA A 19 13.41 -1.40 0.15
CA ALA A 19 14.11 -0.83 -0.99
C ALA A 19 15.27 -1.73 -1.47
N ARG A 20 16.04 -2.31 -0.53
CA ARG A 20 17.11 -3.28 -0.84
C ARG A 20 16.53 -4.55 -1.47
N TYR A 21 15.45 -5.09 -0.90
CA TYR A 21 14.74 -6.24 -1.47
C TYR A 21 14.29 -5.99 -2.91
N TRP A 22 13.56 -4.90 -3.17
CA TRP A 22 13.09 -4.58 -4.53
C TRP A 22 14.21 -4.15 -5.48
N GLY A 23 15.34 -3.65 -4.95
CA GLY A 23 16.56 -3.44 -5.72
C GLY A 23 17.13 -4.78 -6.21
N ARG A 24 17.31 -5.74 -5.31
CA ARG A 24 17.79 -7.09 -5.65
C ARG A 24 16.85 -7.81 -6.60
N TRP A 25 15.55 -7.81 -6.30
CA TRP A 25 14.53 -8.45 -7.13
C TRP A 25 14.54 -7.91 -8.57
N ARG A 26 14.76 -6.61 -8.77
CA ARG A 26 14.89 -6.04 -10.13
C ARG A 26 16.14 -6.51 -10.87
N SER A 27 17.26 -6.69 -10.17
CA SER A 27 18.50 -7.17 -10.78
C SER A 27 18.48 -8.67 -11.07
N ASP A 28 17.87 -9.46 -10.17
CA ASP A 28 17.85 -10.92 -10.24
C ASP A 28 16.61 -11.47 -9.50
N PRO A 29 15.45 -11.56 -10.17
CA PRO A 29 14.18 -11.94 -9.54
C PRO A 29 14.11 -13.38 -9.03
N TRP A 30 15.00 -14.24 -9.54
CA TRP A 30 14.95 -15.70 -9.32
C TRP A 30 15.92 -16.16 -8.25
N THR A 31 16.90 -15.32 -7.89
CA THR A 31 17.89 -15.63 -6.87
C THR A 31 17.45 -15.11 -5.52
N HIS A 32 17.45 -16.01 -4.55
CA HIS A 32 17.21 -15.68 -3.15
C HIS A 32 18.47 -15.08 -2.54
N ASP A 33 18.27 -14.15 -1.62
CA ASP A 33 19.34 -13.48 -0.91
C ASP A 33 18.99 -13.53 0.58
N GLU A 34 19.53 -14.54 1.28
CA GLU A 34 19.19 -14.83 2.68
C GLU A 34 19.52 -13.63 3.60
N GLU A 35 20.54 -12.85 3.27
CA GLU A 35 20.91 -11.66 4.04
C GLU A 35 19.83 -10.58 3.90
N ILE A 36 19.40 -10.30 2.67
CA ILE A 36 18.34 -9.31 2.40
C ILE A 36 17.00 -9.78 2.98
N GLU A 37 16.66 -11.06 2.82
CA GLU A 37 15.41 -11.64 3.37
C GLU A 37 15.40 -11.62 4.90
N SER A 38 16.52 -11.94 5.55
CA SER A 38 16.65 -11.88 7.01
C SER A 38 16.59 -10.45 7.55
N ALA A 39 17.22 -9.49 6.85
CA ALA A 39 17.16 -8.07 7.22
C ALA A 39 15.71 -7.54 7.12
N LEU A 40 15.02 -7.90 6.04
CA LEU A 40 13.61 -7.54 5.83
C LEU A 40 12.70 -8.12 6.92
N ALA A 41 12.86 -9.41 7.24
CA ALA A 41 12.10 -10.07 8.30
C ALA A 41 12.34 -9.41 9.67
N THR A 42 13.59 -9.04 9.96
CA THR A 42 13.98 -8.37 11.21
C THR A 42 13.35 -6.98 11.33
N ALA A 43 13.44 -6.17 10.27
CA ALA A 43 12.85 -4.83 10.25
C ALA A 43 11.31 -4.87 10.36
N TRP A 44 10.69 -5.86 9.71
CA TRP A 44 9.25 -6.08 9.82
C TRP A 44 8.84 -6.46 11.25
N ALA A 45 9.55 -7.40 11.88
CA ALA A 45 9.28 -7.80 13.26
C ALA A 45 9.43 -6.62 14.25
N ALA A 46 10.43 -5.75 14.04
CA ALA A 46 10.60 -4.52 14.82
C ALA A 46 9.41 -3.54 14.66
N THR A 47 8.88 -3.44 13.44
CA THR A 47 7.69 -2.63 13.15
C THR A 47 6.45 -3.20 13.84
N VAL A 48 6.21 -4.51 13.76
CA VAL A 48 5.08 -5.19 14.45
C VAL A 48 5.18 -5.01 15.96
N LYS A 49 6.38 -5.11 16.53
CA LYS A 49 6.61 -4.84 17.95
C LYS A 49 6.26 -3.39 18.31
N SER A 50 6.58 -2.44 17.42
CA SER A 50 6.31 -1.02 17.63
C SER A 50 4.82 -0.68 17.58
N THR A 51 4.02 -1.44 16.83
CA THR A 51 2.54 -1.34 16.82
C THR A 51 1.86 -2.19 17.91
N GLU A 52 2.63 -2.73 18.86
CA GLU A 52 2.14 -3.64 19.92
C GLU A 52 1.35 -4.84 19.34
N GLY A 53 1.70 -5.29 18.13
CA GLY A 53 1.03 -6.40 17.43
C GLY A 53 -0.38 -6.09 16.91
N ARG A 54 -0.82 -4.82 16.93
CA ARG A 54 -2.13 -4.39 16.44
C ARG A 54 -2.05 -3.84 15.03
N GLU A 55 -3.14 -3.95 14.29
CA GLU A 55 -3.31 -3.25 13.02
C GLU A 55 -3.44 -1.75 13.31
N GLN A 56 -2.73 -0.92 12.56
CA GLN A 56 -2.70 0.52 12.75
C GLN A 56 -2.58 1.23 11.42
N VAL A 57 -3.43 2.23 11.19
CA VAL A 57 -3.37 3.08 10.01
C VAL A 57 -2.52 4.31 10.30
N ILE A 58 -1.60 4.62 9.40
CA ILE A 58 -0.76 5.82 9.44
C ILE A 58 -0.94 6.64 8.16
N ARG A 59 -0.93 7.97 8.26
CA ARG A 59 -0.99 8.82 7.07
C ARG A 59 0.32 8.75 6.29
N LEU A 60 0.22 8.71 4.97
CA LEU A 60 1.36 8.81 4.07
C LEU A 60 1.47 10.22 3.55
N ALA A 61 2.66 10.80 3.68
CA ALA A 61 2.96 12.06 3.00
C ALA A 61 3.16 11.81 1.49
N GLY A 62 2.71 12.76 0.67
CA GLY A 62 3.16 12.91 -0.71
C GLY A 62 2.12 12.67 -1.80
N ALA A 63 0.97 12.04 -1.51
CA ALA A 63 -0.17 12.07 -2.43
C ALA A 63 -0.91 13.41 -2.26
N PRO A 64 -1.17 14.18 -3.33
CA PRO A 64 -2.03 15.35 -3.26
C PRO A 64 -3.42 14.97 -2.72
N PRO A 65 -4.04 15.79 -1.85
CA PRO A 65 -5.39 15.53 -1.35
C PRO A 65 -6.40 15.52 -2.51
N CYS A 66 -7.43 14.69 -2.42
CA CYS A 66 -8.44 14.59 -3.46
C CYS A 66 -9.39 15.79 -3.39
N ASP A 67 -10.09 16.07 -4.49
CA ASP A 67 -11.24 16.96 -4.49
C ASP A 67 -12.32 16.39 -3.54
N ALA A 68 -12.85 17.23 -2.65
CA ALA A 68 -13.82 16.82 -1.65
C ALA A 68 -15.27 16.70 -2.20
N GLY A 69 -15.55 17.28 -3.37
CA GLY A 69 -16.86 17.24 -4.02
C GLY A 69 -16.92 16.34 -5.24
N ALA A 70 -15.85 16.27 -6.04
CA ALA A 70 -15.81 15.50 -7.29
C ALA A 70 -14.44 14.86 -7.56
N PRO A 71 -13.97 13.94 -6.69
CA PRO A 71 -12.65 13.30 -6.82
C PRO A 71 -12.50 12.43 -8.08
N SER A 72 -13.60 12.00 -8.68
CA SER A 72 -13.66 11.18 -9.91
C SER A 72 -12.59 10.07 -9.98
N PRO A 73 -12.44 9.21 -8.96
CA PRO A 73 -11.38 8.22 -8.96
C PRO A 73 -11.63 7.14 -10.00
N VAL A 74 -10.59 6.80 -10.74
CA VAL A 74 -10.59 5.74 -11.75
C VAL A 74 -9.44 4.80 -11.47
N LEU A 75 -9.75 3.52 -11.35
CA LEU A 75 -8.78 2.46 -11.17
C LEU A 75 -8.59 1.69 -12.48
N VAL A 76 -7.34 1.60 -12.92
CA VAL A 76 -6.90 0.60 -13.90
C VAL A 76 -5.92 -0.34 -13.23
N ALA A 77 -6.25 -1.63 -13.16
CA ALA A 77 -5.41 -2.64 -12.52
C ALA A 77 -4.99 -3.73 -13.51
N HIS A 78 -3.76 -4.23 -13.36
CA HIS A 78 -3.25 -5.39 -14.07
C HIS A 78 -2.37 -6.23 -13.13
N PRO A 79 -2.02 -7.49 -13.48
CA PRO A 79 -1.33 -8.39 -12.55
C PRO A 79 -0.04 -7.88 -11.91
N ALA A 80 0.71 -6.97 -12.55
CA ALA A 80 1.96 -6.42 -12.01
C ALA A 80 1.88 -5.01 -11.38
N ALA A 81 0.79 -4.25 -11.58
CA ALA A 81 0.67 -2.84 -11.23
C ALA A 81 -0.78 -2.36 -11.24
N ALA A 82 -1.04 -1.27 -10.53
CA ALA A 82 -2.32 -0.60 -10.50
C ALA A 82 -2.12 0.90 -10.60
N PHE A 83 -3.05 1.57 -11.26
CA PHE A 83 -3.03 2.98 -11.57
C PHE A 83 -4.33 3.59 -11.07
N LEU A 84 -4.22 4.50 -10.11
CA LEU A 84 -5.34 5.23 -9.55
C LEU A 84 -5.24 6.68 -10.01
N GLY A 85 -6.11 7.05 -10.94
CA GLY A 85 -6.31 8.44 -11.35
C GLY A 85 -7.39 9.08 -10.49
N TYR A 86 -7.23 10.33 -10.10
CA TYR A 86 -8.24 11.10 -9.36
C TYR A 86 -8.00 12.59 -9.56
N ASP A 87 -8.99 13.41 -9.28
CA ASP A 87 -8.90 14.86 -9.32
C ASP A 87 -8.54 15.36 -7.91
N ASP A 88 -7.53 16.22 -7.82
CA ASP A 88 -7.13 16.81 -6.54
C ASP A 88 -7.96 18.05 -6.17
N ALA A 89 -7.70 18.61 -4.99
CA ALA A 89 -8.40 19.79 -4.49
C ALA A 89 -8.29 21.05 -5.39
N ASP A 90 -7.33 21.09 -6.32
CA ASP A 90 -7.16 22.17 -7.29
C ASP A 90 -7.83 21.85 -8.65
N GLY A 91 -8.50 20.70 -8.76
CA GLY A 91 -9.11 20.20 -10.00
C GLY A 91 -8.11 19.62 -11.00
N ALA A 92 -6.86 19.37 -10.58
CA ALA A 92 -5.83 18.79 -11.43
C ALA A 92 -5.87 17.26 -11.37
N ARG A 93 -5.74 16.61 -12.54
CA ARG A 93 -5.66 15.15 -12.61
C ARG A 93 -4.36 14.64 -12.01
N ARG A 94 -4.46 13.75 -11.03
CA ARG A 94 -3.36 13.07 -10.37
C ARG A 94 -3.34 11.60 -10.71
N LEU A 95 -2.17 10.99 -10.50
CA LEU A 95 -1.95 9.57 -10.73
C LEU A 95 -1.11 8.99 -9.59
N LEU A 96 -1.61 7.92 -8.97
CA LEU A 96 -0.83 7.03 -8.12
C LEU A 96 -0.60 5.72 -8.85
N THR A 97 0.67 5.34 -8.95
CA THR A 97 1.11 4.10 -9.60
C THR A 97 1.64 3.14 -8.54
N PHE A 98 0.95 2.03 -8.35
CA PHE A 98 1.33 0.95 -7.44
C PHE A 98 2.07 -0.13 -8.21
N GLN A 99 3.21 -0.59 -7.70
CA GLN A 99 4.06 -1.57 -8.36
C GLN A 99 4.23 -2.81 -7.51
N HIS A 100 4.40 -3.96 -8.17
CA HIS A 100 4.42 -5.27 -7.52
C HIS A 100 3.11 -5.52 -6.76
N VAL A 101 1.99 -5.25 -7.45
CA VAL A 101 0.65 -5.41 -6.90
C VAL A 101 0.35 -6.88 -6.65
N ASP A 102 -0.19 -7.16 -5.47
CA ASP A 102 -0.76 -8.47 -5.12
C ASP A 102 -2.28 -8.45 -5.28
N SER A 103 -2.94 -7.45 -4.68
CA SER A 103 -4.39 -7.38 -4.60
C SER A 103 -4.88 -5.93 -4.58
N VAL A 104 -6.10 -5.71 -5.09
CA VAL A 104 -6.78 -4.39 -5.11
C VAL A 104 -8.26 -4.57 -4.77
N VAL A 105 -8.81 -3.64 -3.99
CA VAL A 105 -10.25 -3.48 -3.74
C VAL A 105 -10.59 -2.02 -3.99
N PHE A 106 -11.72 -1.77 -4.67
CA PHE A 106 -12.16 -0.42 -4.98
C PHE A 106 -13.69 -0.32 -4.93
N GLY A 107 -14.20 0.70 -4.23
CA GLY A 107 -15.60 0.89 -3.91
C GLY A 107 -15.87 0.77 -2.40
N GLY A 108 -17.13 0.54 -2.02
CA GLY A 108 -17.49 0.29 -0.62
C GLY A 108 -17.80 1.56 0.17
N ALA A 109 -17.24 1.70 1.38
CA ALA A 109 -17.57 2.78 2.28
C ALA A 109 -17.03 4.13 1.76
N GLY A 110 -17.92 5.11 1.60
CA GLY A 110 -17.60 6.53 1.49
C GLY A 110 -17.62 7.21 2.86
N ASP A 111 -17.55 8.53 2.89
CA ASP A 111 -17.50 9.35 4.11
C ASP A 111 -18.70 9.10 5.06
N GLU A 112 -19.91 8.98 4.53
CA GLU A 112 -21.15 8.74 5.29
C GLU A 112 -21.14 7.38 6.02
N SER A 113 -20.38 6.41 5.51
CA SER A 113 -20.35 5.03 6.02
C SER A 113 -18.97 4.59 6.50
N LEU A 114 -18.00 5.50 6.53
CA LEU A 114 -16.59 5.18 6.83
C LEU A 114 -16.40 4.59 8.23
N HIS A 115 -17.26 4.98 9.17
CA HIS A 115 -17.26 4.43 10.53
C HIS A 115 -17.64 2.94 10.61
N GLY A 116 -18.26 2.39 9.56
CA GLY A 116 -18.49 0.95 9.40
C GLY A 116 -17.34 0.21 8.74
N HIS A 117 -16.30 0.91 8.28
CA HIS A 117 -15.14 0.28 7.65
C HIS A 117 -14.30 -0.48 8.67
N ARG A 118 -13.75 -1.64 8.29
CA ARG A 118 -12.95 -2.50 9.18
C ARG A 118 -11.74 -1.80 9.81
N LEU A 119 -11.19 -0.80 9.12
CA LEU A 119 -10.03 -0.02 9.56
C LEU A 119 -10.38 1.21 10.40
N TRP A 120 -11.67 1.51 10.62
CA TRP A 120 -12.10 2.71 11.35
C TRP A 120 -11.49 2.79 12.75
N GLU A 121 -11.62 1.71 13.53
CA GLU A 121 -11.05 1.61 14.88
C GLU A 121 -9.51 1.55 14.89
N HIS A 122 -8.89 1.39 13.71
CA HIS A 122 -7.45 1.34 13.53
C HIS A 122 -6.83 2.67 13.09
N GLY A 123 -7.63 3.75 12.99
CA GLY A 123 -7.17 5.09 12.64
C GLY A 123 -7.35 5.48 11.18
N LEU A 124 -8.25 4.80 10.44
CA LEU A 124 -8.64 5.22 9.11
C LEU A 124 -9.29 6.61 9.16
N GLU A 125 -8.93 7.47 8.23
CA GLU A 125 -9.46 8.83 8.12
C GLU A 125 -10.09 9.05 6.74
N ALA A 126 -11.02 10.00 6.64
CA ALA A 126 -11.69 10.34 5.39
C ALA A 126 -10.82 11.25 4.51
N CYS A 127 -10.90 11.08 3.20
CA CYS A 127 -10.18 11.89 2.20
C CYS A 127 -8.65 11.86 2.34
N GLU A 128 -8.09 10.76 2.83
CA GLU A 128 -6.66 10.64 3.18
C GLU A 128 -6.01 9.43 2.52
N PHE A 129 -4.73 9.60 2.12
CA PHE A 129 -3.89 8.51 1.64
C PHE A 129 -3.03 7.95 2.78
N GLN A 130 -3.18 6.66 3.06
CA GLN A 130 -2.69 6.04 4.29
C GLN A 130 -2.07 4.66 4.04
N GLU A 131 -1.26 4.19 4.98
CA GLU A 131 -0.72 2.82 5.02
C GLU A 131 -1.24 2.10 6.26
N VAL A 132 -1.61 0.83 6.08
CA VAL A 132 -2.01 -0.07 7.14
C VAL A 132 -0.81 -0.90 7.59
N LEU A 133 -0.33 -0.62 8.79
CA LEU A 133 0.74 -1.37 9.45
C LEU A 133 0.17 -2.65 10.05
N ASN A 134 1.00 -3.71 10.06
CA ASN A 134 0.65 -5.02 10.59
C ASN A 134 -0.69 -5.53 10.04
N SER A 135 -0.85 -5.45 8.72
CA SER A 135 -2.17 -5.64 8.11
C SER A 135 -2.67 -7.08 8.16
N ALA A 136 -3.90 -7.24 8.63
CA ALA A 136 -4.62 -8.51 8.63
C ALA A 136 -4.87 -9.03 7.21
N TRP A 137 -5.11 -8.14 6.24
CA TRP A 137 -5.29 -8.55 4.84
C TRP A 137 -4.00 -9.16 4.28
N ILE A 138 -2.86 -8.53 4.54
CA ILE A 138 -1.55 -9.09 4.15
C ILE A 138 -1.31 -10.45 4.82
N ALA A 139 -1.63 -10.60 6.11
CA ALA A 139 -1.51 -11.87 6.82
C ALA A 139 -2.43 -12.96 6.23
N GLN A 140 -3.64 -12.60 5.81
CA GLN A 140 -4.55 -13.50 5.11
C GLN A 140 -3.95 -13.95 3.77
N ARG A 141 -3.38 -13.02 2.99
CA ARG A 141 -2.72 -13.36 1.72
C ARG A 141 -1.56 -14.34 1.92
N GLU A 142 -0.76 -14.14 2.97
CA GLU A 142 0.30 -15.08 3.37
C GLU A 142 -0.26 -16.47 3.66
N GLN A 143 -1.35 -16.55 4.42
CA GLN A 143 -2.01 -17.80 4.76
C GLN A 143 -2.56 -18.53 3.53
N GLU A 144 -3.16 -17.80 2.58
CA GLU A 144 -3.65 -18.35 1.32
C GLU A 144 -2.50 -18.90 0.47
N ASN A 145 -1.37 -18.19 0.42
CA ASN A 145 -0.19 -18.62 -0.32
C ASN A 145 0.52 -19.83 0.35
N SER A 146 0.29 -20.07 1.65
CA SER A 146 0.95 -21.14 2.42
C SER A 146 0.65 -22.56 1.96
N VAL A 147 -0.43 -22.76 1.19
CA VAL A 147 -0.79 -24.07 0.63
C VAL A 147 0.13 -24.50 -0.51
N HIS A 148 0.93 -23.58 -1.05
CA HIS A 148 1.86 -23.89 -2.13
C HIS A 148 3.04 -24.74 -1.61
N PRO A 149 3.40 -25.88 -2.25
CA PRO A 149 4.45 -26.76 -1.76
C PRO A 149 5.85 -26.14 -1.63
N ARG A 150 6.08 -25.01 -2.31
CA ARG A 150 7.33 -24.24 -2.24
C ARG A 150 7.17 -22.92 -1.49
N HIS A 151 6.08 -22.77 -0.73
CA HIS A 151 5.87 -21.59 0.10
C HIS A 151 7.04 -21.40 1.05
N ARG A 152 7.44 -20.14 1.20
CA ARG A 152 8.40 -19.69 2.19
C ARG A 152 7.75 -18.57 2.98
N PRO A 153 7.74 -18.64 4.31
CA PRO A 153 7.15 -17.61 5.14
C PRO A 153 7.92 -16.29 5.01
N GLY A 154 7.23 -15.17 5.23
CA GLY A 154 7.86 -13.84 5.29
C GLY A 154 7.81 -13.07 3.97
N TRP A 155 7.24 -13.62 2.90
CA TRP A 155 7.08 -12.89 1.64
C TRP A 155 6.19 -11.66 1.80
N HIS A 156 5.29 -11.63 2.78
CA HIS A 156 4.49 -10.46 3.12
C HIS A 156 5.28 -9.24 3.59
N ALA A 157 6.48 -9.41 4.18
CA ALA A 157 7.26 -8.30 4.72
C ALA A 157 7.68 -7.29 3.64
N ARG A 158 7.79 -7.74 2.37
CA ARG A 158 8.11 -6.89 1.21
C ARG A 158 6.94 -6.04 0.73
N LEU A 159 5.71 -6.38 1.15
CA LEU A 159 4.47 -5.74 0.72
C LEU A 159 4.00 -4.70 1.72
N ARG A 160 3.20 -3.78 1.22
CA ARG A 160 2.57 -2.66 1.92
C ARG A 160 1.08 -2.69 1.60
N HIS A 161 0.26 -2.30 2.57
CA HIS A 161 -1.17 -2.16 2.38
C HIS A 161 -1.50 -0.66 2.38
N PHE A 162 -1.88 -0.15 1.21
CA PHE A 162 -2.28 1.23 0.99
C PHE A 162 -3.80 1.33 1.04
N VAL A 163 -4.30 2.41 1.62
CA VAL A 163 -5.71 2.79 1.57
C VAL A 163 -5.82 4.26 1.19
N TYR A 164 -6.72 4.58 0.28
CA TYR A 164 -7.12 5.95 -0.04
C TYR A 164 -8.64 6.02 0.07
N THR A 165 -9.11 6.80 1.04
CA THR A 165 -10.53 7.13 1.17
C THR A 165 -10.87 8.34 0.31
N PHE A 166 -11.95 8.23 -0.44
CA PHE A 166 -12.59 9.33 -1.16
C PHE A 166 -13.98 9.58 -0.54
N PRO A 167 -14.60 10.74 -0.80
CA PRO A 167 -15.98 11.00 -0.37
C PRO A 167 -16.97 9.86 -0.69
N GLY A 168 -16.94 9.31 -1.91
CA GLY A 168 -17.91 8.29 -2.34
C GLY A 168 -17.47 6.84 -2.11
N GLU A 169 -16.17 6.58 -2.05
CA GLU A 169 -15.63 5.22 -2.07
C GLU A 169 -14.27 5.11 -1.40
N THR A 170 -13.83 3.87 -1.16
CA THR A 170 -12.49 3.58 -0.66
C THR A 170 -11.72 2.74 -1.68
N PHE A 171 -10.46 3.07 -1.86
CA PHE A 171 -9.48 2.26 -2.57
C PHE A 171 -8.54 1.60 -1.56
N GLU A 172 -8.34 0.29 -1.68
CA GLU A 172 -7.32 -0.45 -0.93
C GLU A 172 -6.43 -1.25 -1.90
N CYS A 173 -5.12 -1.29 -1.64
CA CYS A 173 -4.17 -2.03 -2.47
C CYS A 173 -3.03 -2.62 -1.65
N ILE A 174 -2.74 -3.90 -1.90
CA ILE A 174 -1.49 -4.53 -1.46
C ILE A 174 -0.49 -4.46 -2.60
N ALA A 175 0.63 -3.78 -2.37
CA ALA A 175 1.69 -3.62 -3.36
C ALA A 175 3.07 -3.46 -2.70
N GLY A 176 4.15 -3.60 -3.46
CA GLY A 176 5.52 -3.38 -2.96
C GLY A 176 5.84 -1.90 -2.70
N ARG A 177 5.35 -1.01 -3.58
CA ARG A 177 5.56 0.44 -3.52
C ARG A 177 4.51 1.21 -4.31
N TYR A 178 4.45 2.52 -4.09
CA TYR A 178 3.73 3.46 -4.93
C TYR A 178 4.66 4.57 -5.45
N VAL A 179 4.23 5.25 -6.50
CA VAL A 179 4.88 6.45 -7.06
C VAL A 179 3.80 7.45 -7.46
N VAL A 180 4.04 8.73 -7.20
CA VAL A 180 3.14 9.82 -7.59
C VAL A 180 3.53 10.35 -8.96
N GLY A 181 2.57 10.46 -9.88
CA GLY A 181 2.75 11.04 -11.21
C GLY A 181 3.51 10.17 -12.22
N ASP A 182 3.88 8.94 -11.87
CA ASP A 182 4.61 8.05 -12.76
C ASP A 182 3.69 7.42 -13.81
N ARG A 183 3.73 7.97 -15.02
CA ARG A 183 3.01 7.45 -16.20
C ARG A 183 3.85 6.43 -16.99
N ALA A 184 5.15 6.30 -16.71
CA ALA A 184 6.06 5.50 -17.52
C ALA A 184 5.83 4.00 -17.40
N GLY A 185 5.24 3.56 -16.27
CA GLY A 185 4.87 2.15 -16.06
C GLY A 185 3.54 1.72 -16.68
N ALA A 186 2.72 2.66 -17.17
CA ALA A 186 1.37 2.39 -17.62
C ALA A 186 1.31 2.14 -19.15
N PRO A 187 0.63 1.07 -19.61
CA PRO A 187 0.26 0.95 -21.02
C PRO A 187 -0.54 2.17 -21.49
N ALA A 188 -0.36 2.58 -22.75
CA ALA A 188 -1.06 3.76 -23.30
C ALA A 188 -2.59 3.66 -23.17
N ALA A 189 -3.16 2.47 -23.32
CA ALA A 189 -4.58 2.23 -23.11
C ALA A 189 -5.02 2.45 -21.65
N SER A 190 -4.18 2.07 -20.68
CA SER A 190 -4.43 2.31 -19.27
C SER A 190 -4.41 3.81 -18.97
N LEU A 191 -3.45 4.55 -19.54
CA LEU A 191 -3.41 6.00 -19.40
C LEU A 191 -4.62 6.68 -20.04
N ALA A 192 -5.05 6.23 -21.23
CA ALA A 192 -6.22 6.77 -21.90
C ALA A 192 -7.51 6.56 -21.08
N ALA A 193 -7.64 5.44 -20.38
CA ALA A 193 -8.77 5.17 -19.49
C ALA A 193 -8.77 6.04 -18.21
N LEU A 194 -7.66 6.72 -17.90
CA LEU A 194 -7.52 7.58 -16.73
C LEU A 194 -7.72 9.06 -17.05
N GLU A 195 -7.80 9.42 -18.33
CA GLU A 195 -8.18 10.76 -18.78
C GLU A 195 -9.71 10.93 -18.70
N PRO A 196 -10.21 12.13 -18.35
CA PRO A 196 -11.65 12.40 -18.23
C PRO A 196 -12.40 12.37 -19.57
#